data_AF-A0A7V3H5M6-F1
#
_entry.id   AF-A0A7V3H5M6-F1
#
_cell.length_a   1.000
_cell.length_b   1.000
_cell.length_c   1.000
_cell.angle_alpha   90.00
_cell.angle_beta   90.00
_cell.angle_gamma   90.00
#
_symmetry.space_group_name_H-M   'P 1'
#
loop_
_entity.id
_entity.type
_entity.pdbx_description
1 polymer ?
#
loop_
_entity_poly.entity_id
_entity_poly.type
_entity_poly.pdbx_seq_one_letter_code
_entity_poly.pdbx_strand_id
1 'polypeptide(L)' 'MQGQLGTVAVTIHRIPKKEYCGVVVLSRQADGTWAGKCSKCGADFQMRRDARFEGQVRAMRN' A
#
# COMPACT_ATOMS: atom_id res chain seq x y z
N MET A 1 6.90 -4.99 19.21
CA MET A 1 7.23 -3.69 18.57
C MET A 1 6.17 -3.36 17.53
N GLN A 2 5.03 -2.82 17.96
CA GLN A 2 3.99 -2.28 17.07
C GLN A 2 3.76 -0.85 17.55
N GLY A 3 4.41 0.09 16.88
CA GLY A 3 4.49 1.47 17.35
C GLY A 3 4.64 2.41 16.18
N GLN A 4 3.54 2.60 15.44
CA GLN A 4 3.21 3.85 14.77
C GLN A 4 1.81 3.71 14.18
N LEU A 5 0.85 4.47 14.72
CA LEU A 5 -0.40 4.80 14.04
C LEU A 5 -0.08 5.76 12.87
N GLY A 6 0.69 5.27 11.91
CA GLY A 6 1.01 5.97 10.68
C GLY A 6 -0.15 5.88 9.69
N THR A 7 -0.14 6.73 8.67
CA THR A 7 -1.11 6.60 7.57
C THR A 7 -0.91 5.25 6.88
N VAL A 8 -1.99 4.47 6.83
CA VAL A 8 -2.07 3.19 6.11
C VAL A 8 -2.92 3.36 4.85
N ALA A 9 -2.55 2.65 3.81
CA ALA A 9 -3.28 2.58 2.55
C ALA A 9 -3.47 1.11 2.17
N VAL A 10 -4.65 0.76 1.67
CA VAL A 10 -4.95 -0.60 1.22
C VAL A 10 -5.09 -0.60 -0.30
N THR A 11 -4.35 -1.49 -0.95
CA THR A 11 -4.43 -1.69 -2.41
C THR A 11 -4.50 -3.19 -2.72
N ILE A 12 -4.70 -3.53 -4.00
CA ILE A 12 -4.83 -4.92 -4.45
C ILE A 12 -3.67 -5.26 -5.39
N HIS A 13 -2.97 -6.36 -5.08
CA HIS A 13 -2.00 -6.95 -6.00
C HIS A 13 -2.75 -7.66 -7.13
N ARG A 14 -2.58 -7.18 -8.37
CA ARG A 14 -3.08 -7.83 -9.59
C ARG A 14 -1.94 -8.55 -10.29
N ILE A 15 -2.18 -9.80 -10.70
CA ILE A 15 -1.21 -10.57 -11.49
C ILE A 15 -1.75 -10.64 -12.92
N PRO A 16 -0.96 -10.32 -13.97
CA PRO A 16 -1.41 -10.46 -15.34
C PRO A 16 -1.98 -11.86 -15.60
N LYS A 17 -3.17 -11.95 -16.21
CA LYS A 17 -3.95 -13.19 -16.45
C LYS A 17 -4.57 -13.85 -15.22
N LYS A 18 -4.52 -13.23 -14.04
CA LYS A 18 -5.35 -13.57 -12.86
C LYS A 18 -6.12 -12.33 -12.43
N GLU A 19 -7.36 -12.48 -11.98
CA GLU A 19 -8.17 -11.33 -11.58
C GLU A 19 -7.54 -10.56 -10.41
N TYR A 20 -7.23 -11.25 -9.31
CA TYR A 20 -6.60 -10.65 -8.13
C TYR A 20 -5.70 -11.66 -7.40
N CYS A 21 -4.53 -11.22 -6.94
CA CYS A 21 -3.65 -12.00 -6.08
C CYS A 21 -4.10 -11.88 -4.63
N GLY A 22 -4.03 -10.69 -4.05
CA GLY A 22 -4.37 -10.47 -2.64
C GLY A 22 -4.27 -9.00 -2.26
N VAL A 23 -4.61 -8.72 -1.01
CA VAL A 23 -4.55 -7.36 -0.46
C VAL A 23 -3.11 -6.98 -0.15
N VAL A 24 -2.75 -5.73 -0.38
CA VAL A 24 -1.48 -5.13 0.01
C VAL A 24 -1.80 -4.00 0.98
N VAL A 25 -1.28 -4.10 2.20
CA VAL A 25 -1.35 -3.03 3.18
C VAL A 25 -0.04 -2.26 3.10
N LEU A 26 -0.13 -1.00 2.68
CA LEU A 26 0.99 -0.08 2.58
C LEU A 26 1.02 0.82 3.82
N SER A 27 2.20 0.98 4.40
CA SER A 27 2.46 1.93 5.47
C SER A 27 3.34 3.05 4.96
N ARG A 28 3.01 4.30 5.33
CA ARG A 28 3.85 5.45 4.99
C ARG A 28 5.17 5.35 5.77
N GLN A 29 6.27 5.43 5.04
CA GLN A 29 7.63 5.38 5.54
C GLN A 29 8.10 6.78 5.96
N ALA A 30 9.18 6.85 6.74
CA ALA A 30 9.74 8.12 7.23
C ALA A 30 10.22 9.04 6.11
N ASP A 31 10.71 8.48 5.00
CA ASP A 31 11.10 9.21 3.79
C ASP A 31 9.89 9.64 2.93
N GLY A 32 8.66 9.38 3.39
CA GLY A 32 7.41 9.70 2.69
C GLY A 32 7.05 8.75 1.55
N THR A 33 7.84 7.70 1.31
CA THR A 33 7.43 6.60 0.41
C THR A 33 6.41 5.69 1.10
N TRP A 34 5.84 4.77 0.34
CA TRP A 34 4.93 3.75 0.86
C TRP A 34 5.55 2.38 0.63
N ALA A 35 5.49 1.53 1.65
CA ALA A 35 5.99 0.17 1.54
C ALA A 35 5.04 -0.81 2.22
N GLY A 36 4.99 -2.02 1.69
CA GLY A 36 4.15 -3.09 2.23
C GLY A 36 4.33 -4.39 1.45
N LYS A 37 3.59 -5.41 1.86
CA LYS A 37 3.64 -6.73 1.24
C LYS A 37 2.25 -7.22 0.90
N CYS A 38 2.14 -8.00 -0.16
CA CYS A 38 0.91 -8.74 -0.45
C CYS A 38 0.68 -9.80 0.63
N SER A 39 -0.50 -9.80 1.24
CA SER A 39 -0.86 -10.76 2.28
C SER A 39 -0.93 -12.21 1.80
N LYS A 40 -1.07 -12.44 0.48
CA LYS A 40 -1.18 -13.78 -0.09
C LYS A 40 0.15 -14.36 -0.57
N CYS A 41 0.92 -13.60 -1.36
CA CYS A 41 2.15 -14.11 -1.97
C CYS A 41 3.44 -13.54 -1.37
N GLY A 42 3.34 -12.61 -0.42
CA GLY A 42 4.51 -12.01 0.24
C GLY A 42 5.32 -11.03 -0.63
N ALA A 43 4.91 -10.79 -1.88
CA ALA A 43 5.57 -9.87 -2.79
C ALA A 43 5.67 -8.46 -2.19
N ASP A 44 6.84 -7.85 -2.34
CA ASP A 44 7.14 -6.49 -1.90
C ASP A 44 6.54 -5.44 -2.83
N PHE A 45 5.91 -4.45 -2.22
CA PHE A 45 5.39 -3.28 -2.90
C PHE A 45 6.06 -2.06 -2.32
N GLN A 46 6.69 -1.28 -3.20
CA GLN A 46 7.20 0.03 -2.87
C GLN A 46 6.61 1.04 -3.85
N MET A 47 5.96 2.05 -3.30
CA MET A 47 5.42 3.16 -4.08
C MET A 47 6.16 4.43 -3.69
N ARG A 48 6.79 5.06 -4.68
CA ARG A 48 7.40 6.37 -4.49
C ARG A 48 6.30 7.40 -4.20
N ARG A 49 6.72 8.59 -3.75
CA ARG A 49 5.81 9.73 -3.59
C ARG A 49 5.09 10.01 -4.91
N ASP A 50 3.81 9.66 -4.95
CA ASP A 50 2.94 9.86 -6.11
C ASP A 50 1.70 10.64 -5.65
N ALA A 51 1.55 11.86 -6.18
CA ALA A 51 0.50 12.78 -5.73
C ALA A 51 -0.91 12.25 -5.99
N ARG A 52 -1.10 11.47 -7.06
CA ARG A 52 -2.38 10.85 -7.40
C ARG A 52 -2.73 9.76 -6.39
N PHE A 53 -1.80 8.88 -6.07
CA PHE A 53 -1.96 7.86 -5.05
C PHE A 53 -2.23 8.47 -3.67
N GLU A 54 -1.45 9.48 -3.27
CA GLU A 54 -1.70 10.18 -2.00
C GLU A 54 -3.08 10.84 -1.97
N GLY A 55 -3.52 11.42 -3.08
CA GLY A 55 -4.88 11.98 -3.22
C GLY A 55 -5.95 10.90 -3.05
N GLN A 56 -5.78 9.73 -3.65
CA GLN A 56 -6.70 8.59 -3.49
C GLN A 56 -6.73 8.08 -2.05
N VAL A 57 -5.56 7.93 -1.40
CA VAL A 57 -5.48 7.52 0.00
C VAL A 57 -6.19 8.51 0.93
N ARG A 58 -6.05 9.82 0.67
CA ARG A 58 -6.79 10.86 1.42
C ARG A 58 -8.29 10.80 1.16
N ALA A 59 -8.71 10.60 -0.08
CA ALA A 59 -10.13 10.51 -0.45
C ALA A 59 -10.84 9.32 0.22
N MET A 60 -10.16 8.17 0.37
CA MET A 60 -10.71 6.97 1.03
C MET A 60 -10.73 7.05 2.56
N ARG A 61 -10.11 8.09 3.15
CA ARG A 61 -10.00 8.27 4.61
C ARG A 61 -11.15 9.09 5.22
N ASN A 62 -12.03 9.65 4.39
CA ASN A 62 -13.21 10.44 4.79
C ASN A 62 -14.49 9.63 4.67
#